data_AF-A0A284VRT5-F1
#
_entry.id   AF-A0A284VRT5-F1
#
_cell.length_a   1.000
_cell.length_b   1.000
_cell.length_c   1.000
_cell.angle_alpha   90.00
_cell.angle_beta   90.00
_cell.angle_gamma   90.00
#
_symmetry.space_group_name_H-M   'P 1'
#
loop_
_entity.id
_entity.type
_entity.pdbx_description
1 polymer ?
#
loop_
_entity_poly.entity_id
_entity_poly.type
_entity_poly.pdbx_seq_one_letter_code
_entity_poly.pdbx_strand_id
1 'polypeptide(L)' 'MFNFIDDRMPRKYSSKKELKSLAMRFAEKNHLDCAGSERFLIEVDRLKSCGNLTDCDILVAAFQKIVENTI' A
#
# COMPACT_ATOMS: atom_id res chain seq x y z
N MET A 1 -1.67 13.40 11.06
CA MET A 1 -0.28 13.03 11.38
C MET A 1 -0.14 11.51 11.26
N PHE A 2 0.41 10.98 10.16
CA PHE A 2 0.67 9.55 9.98
C PHE A 2 2.07 9.21 10.55
N ASN A 3 2.15 9.06 11.87
CA ASN A 3 3.39 8.69 12.56
C ASN A 3 3.65 7.18 12.48
N PHE A 4 4.02 6.71 11.29
CA PHE A 4 4.70 5.41 11.12
C PHE A 4 6.06 5.57 10.40
N ILE A 5 6.45 6.83 10.16
CA ILE A 5 7.68 7.24 9.48
C ILE A 5 8.55 7.96 10.50
N ASP A 6 8.78 7.38 11.68
CA ASP A 6 9.78 7.94 12.58
C ASP A 6 10.59 6.80 13.19
N ASP A 7 11.86 6.84 12.84
CA ASP A 7 13.02 6.34 13.57
C ASP A 7 13.78 5.12 13.01
N ARG A 8 13.15 4.12 12.37
CA ARG A 8 13.91 2.96 11.84
C ARG A 8 13.28 2.25 10.66
N MET A 9 13.52 2.67 9.42
CA MET A 9 13.34 1.72 8.30
C MET A 9 14.24 2.00 7.09
N PRO A 10 14.94 0.97 6.56
CA PRO A 10 15.84 1.12 5.44
C PRO A 10 15.05 1.56 4.20
N ARG A 11 15.63 2.45 3.41
CA ARG A 11 15.10 3.10 2.19
C ARG A 11 14.55 2.19 1.08
N LYS A 12 14.42 0.89 1.32
CA LYS A 12 13.82 -0.12 0.44
C LYS A 12 13.18 -1.15 1.36
N TYR A 13 11.86 -1.36 1.29
CA TYR A 13 11.32 -2.59 1.85
C TYR A 13 11.82 -3.72 0.95
N SER A 14 12.97 -4.30 1.32
CA SER A 14 13.72 -5.32 0.56
C SER A 14 12.92 -6.60 0.25
N SER A 15 11.65 -6.69 0.64
CA SER A 15 10.82 -7.87 0.42
C SER A 15 9.37 -7.51 0.09
N LYS A 16 8.83 -8.16 -0.95
CA LYS A 16 7.40 -8.13 -1.31
C LYS A 16 6.48 -8.44 -0.11
N LYS A 17 6.98 -9.20 0.87
CA LYS A 17 6.29 -9.62 2.09
C LYS A 17 5.96 -8.45 3.03
N GLU A 18 6.89 -7.50 3.17
CA GLU A 18 6.70 -6.31 4.00
C GLU A 18 5.68 -5.36 3.39
N LEU A 19 5.75 -5.15 2.07
CA LEU A 19 4.79 -4.31 1.36
C LEU A 19 3.36 -4.86 1.46
N LYS A 20 3.18 -6.18 1.34
CA LYS A 20 1.87 -6.82 1.50
C LYS A 20 1.35 -6.73 2.94
N SER A 21 2.22 -6.88 3.93
CA SER A 21 1.84 -6.69 5.34
C SER A 21 1.44 -5.26 5.63
N LEU A 22 2.18 -4.28 5.08
CA LEU A 22 1.85 -2.87 5.21
C LEU A 22 0.54 -2.55 4.47
N ALA A 23 0.33 -3.14 3.29
CA ALA A 23 -0.91 -3.00 2.54
C ALA A 23 -2.12 -3.55 3.31
N MET A 24 -2.02 -4.74 3.91
CA MET A 24 -3.11 -5.28 4.74
C MET A 24 -3.39 -4.40 5.95
N ARG A 25 -2.36 -3.97 6.70
CA ARG A 25 -2.54 -3.05 7.83
C ARG A 25 -3.16 -1.72 7.41
N PHE A 26 -2.80 -1.22 6.23
CA PHE A 26 -3.37 0.00 5.67
C PHE A 26 -4.84 -0.20 5.32
N ALA A 27 -5.19 -1.34 4.71
CA ALA A 27 -6.57 -1.69 4.38
C ALA A 27 -7.44 -1.84 5.64
N GLU A 28 -6.95 -2.57 6.65
CA GLU A 28 -7.61 -2.71 7.95
C GLU A 28 -7.84 -1.36 8.63
N LYS A 29 -6.83 -0.49 8.66
CA LYS A 29 -6.92 0.84 9.27
C LYS A 29 -7.92 1.76 8.57
N ASN A 30 -8.08 1.61 7.26
CA ASN A 30 -9.04 2.40 6.47
C ASN A 30 -10.41 1.72 6.37
N HIS A 31 -10.65 0.62 7.10
CA HIS A 31 -11.89 -0.16 7.02
C HIS A 31 -12.29 -0.51 5.58
N LEU A 32 -11.29 -0.83 4.75
CA LEU A 32 -11.54 -1.28 3.38
C LEU A 32 -12.29 -2.61 3.42
N ASP A 33 -13.39 -2.68 2.66
CA ASP A 33 -14.13 -3.92 2.44
C ASP A 33 -13.21 -5.02 1.89
N CYS A 34 -13.59 -6.30 2.06
CA CYS A 34 -12.80 -7.42 1.52
C CYS A 34 -12.50 -7.25 0.02
N ALA A 35 -13.47 -6.78 -0.76
CA ALA A 35 -13.29 -6.49 -2.19
C ALA A 35 -12.33 -5.32 -2.45
N GLY A 36 -12.37 -4.29 -1.60
CA GLY A 36 -11.44 -3.15 -1.68
C GLY A 36 -10.02 -3.54 -1.30
N SER A 37 -9.87 -4.36 -0.27
CA SER A 37 -8.60 -4.91 0.21
C SER A 37 -7.94 -5.82 -0.84
N GLU A 38 -8.71 -6.67 -1.51
CA GLU A 38 -8.22 -7.52 -2.60
C GLU A 38 -7.75 -6.70 -3.80
N ARG A 39 -8.56 -5.73 -4.26
CA ARG A 39 -8.16 -4.82 -5.35
C ARG A 39 -6.93 -3.99 -4.97
N PHE A 40 -6.85 -3.55 -3.72
CA PHE A 40 -5.72 -2.78 -3.22
C PHE A 40 -4.42 -3.60 -3.26
N LEU A 41 -4.46 -4.85 -2.79
CA LEU A 41 -3.32 -5.76 -2.86
C LEU A 41 -2.86 -6.05 -4.30
N ILE A 42 -3.80 -6.21 -5.24
CA ILE A 42 -3.50 -6.42 -6.67
C ILE A 42 -2.80 -5.18 -7.25
N GLU A 43 -3.31 -3.98 -6.96
CA GLU A 43 -2.76 -2.74 -7.51
C GLU A 43 -1.38 -2.43 -6.92
N VAL A 44 -1.19 -2.70 -5.63
CA VAL A 44 0.12 -2.63 -4.96
C VAL A 44 1.13 -3.58 -5.62
N ASP A 45 0.74 -4.82 -5.93
CA ASP A 45 1.63 -5.78 -6.60
C ASP A 45 1.96 -5.33 -8.04
N ARG A 46 0.97 -4.82 -8.78
CA ARG A 46 1.15 -4.23 -10.11
C ARG A 46 2.14 -3.06 -10.11
N LEU A 47 1.93 -2.08 -9.24
CA LEU A 47 2.79 -0.89 -9.16
C LEU A 47 4.20 -1.25 -8.70
N LYS A 48 4.35 -2.22 -7.79
CA LYS A 48 5.67 -2.74 -7.41
C LYS A 48 6.35 -3.45 -8.58
N SER A 49 5.59 -4.18 -9.41
CA SER A 49 6.13 -4.83 -10.62
C SER A 49 6.55 -3.83 -11.70
N CYS A 50 5.97 -2.63 -11.73
CA CYS A 50 6.41 -1.54 -12.62
C CYS A 50 7.75 -0.92 -12.18
N GLY A 51 8.22 -1.17 -10.96
CA GLY A 51 9.59 -0.87 -10.51
C GLY A 51 9.96 0.62 -10.39
N ASN A 52 9.00 1.53 -10.59
CA ASN A 52 9.28 2.96 -10.76
C ASN A 52 8.94 3.81 -9.52
N LEU A 53 8.41 3.21 -8.45
CA LEU A 53 7.88 3.89 -7.28
C LEU A 53 8.41 3.28 -5.98
N THR A 54 8.51 4.10 -4.93
CA THR A 54 8.83 3.59 -3.59
C THR A 54 7.63 2.85 -3.01
N ASP A 55 7.89 1.96 -2.05
CA ASP A 55 6.85 1.20 -1.35
C ASP A 55 5.73 2.08 -0.76
N CYS A 56 6.07 3.25 -0.24
CA CYS A 56 5.08 4.23 0.23
C CYS A 56 4.26 4.83 -0.91
N ASP A 57 4.92 5.26 -1.99
CA ASP A 57 4.22 5.83 -3.15
C ASP A 57 3.26 4.81 -3.78
N ILE A 58 3.67 3.54 -3.83
CA ILE A 58 2.85 2.43 -4.32
C ILE A 58 1.57 2.30 -3.47
N LEU A 59 1.69 2.32 -2.14
CA LEU A 59 0.55 2.21 -1.24
C LEU A 59 -0.39 3.41 -1.36
N VAL A 60 0.15 4.63 -1.40
CA VAL A 60 -0.65 5.85 -1.52
C VAL A 60 -1.36 5.89 -2.87
N ALA A 61 -0.66 5.60 -3.98
CA ALA A 61 -1.24 5.60 -5.32
C ALA A 61 -2.29 4.51 -5.51
N ALA A 62 -2.03 3.29 -5.01
CA ALA A 62 -3.02 2.22 -5.02
C ALA A 62 -4.26 2.59 -4.20
N PHE A 63 -4.07 3.23 -3.04
CA PHE A 63 -5.18 3.59 -2.16
C PHE A 63 -6.03 4.70 -2.78
N GLN A 64 -5.38 5.74 -3.33
CA GLN A 64 -6.07 6.78 -4.09
C GLN A 64 -6.91 6.20 -5.23
N LYS A 65 -6.37 5.25 -5.99
CA LYS A 65 -7.13 4.57 -7.05
C LYS A 65 -8.37 3.83 -6.52
N ILE A 66 -8.26 3.17 -5.38
CA ILE A 66 -9.38 2.44 -4.79
C ILE A 66 -10.46 3.41 -4.28
N VAL A 67 -10.04 4.47 -3.57
CA VAL A 67 -10.95 5.49 -3.01
C VAL A 67 -11.62 6.30 -4.12
N GLU A 68 -10.87 6.72 -5.14
CA GLU A 68 -11.40 7.49 -6.27
C GLU A 68 -12.39 6.67 -7.10
N ASN A 69 -12.20 5.35 -7.20
CA ASN A 69 -13.12 4.45 -7.89
C ASN A 69 -14.34 4.03 -7.04
N THR A 70 -14.53 4.60 -5.84
CA THR A 70 -15.68 4.35 -4.94
C THR A 70 -16.67 5.52 -4.91
N ILE A 71 -16.46 6.58 -5.69
CA ILE A 71 -17.34 7.75 -5.79
C ILE A 71 -18.10 7.75 -7.13
#